data_AF-A0A932L8B6-F1
#
_entry.id   AF-A0A932L8B6-F1
#
_cell.length_a   1.000
_cell.length_b   1.000
_cell.length_c   1.000
_cell.angle_alpha   90.00
_cell.angle_beta   90.00
_cell.angle_gamma   90.00
#
_symmetry.space_group_name_H-M   'P 1'
#
loop_
_entity.id
_entity.type
_entity.pdbx_description
1 polymer ?
#
loop_
_entity_poly.entity_id
_entity_poly.type
_entity_poly.pdbx_seq_one_letter_code
_entity_poly.pdbx_strand_id
1 'polypeptide(L)'
;SHCGKHERREVLDGLRDGAYPALAANRVLDEGVDVPEVKVAVVIGGTASTRQAQQRLGRILRRAGNQRATLYEIVCSDTNEERRSRQRRSSPAYTGTRHRKPGKRR
;
A
#
# COMPACT_ATOMS: atom_id res chain seq x y z
N SER A 1 7.67 -20.14 2.93
CA SER A 1 6.46 -19.33 2.68
C SER A 1 5.29 -20.00 3.38
N HIS A 2 4.97 -19.56 4.60
CA HIS A 2 4.11 -20.28 5.55
C HIS A 2 2.74 -19.61 5.70
N CYS A 3 1.87 -19.72 4.70
CA CYS A 3 0.44 -19.49 4.89
C CYS A 3 -0.30 -20.36 3.87
N GLY A 4 -1.12 -21.27 4.37
CA GLY A 4 -1.89 -22.19 3.53
C GLY A 4 -2.92 -21.44 2.67
N LYS A 5 -3.33 -22.01 1.53
CA LYS A 5 -4.36 -21.39 0.67
C LYS A 5 -5.68 -21.14 1.42
N HIS A 6 -6.04 -22.03 2.36
CA HIS A 6 -7.27 -21.94 3.15
C HIS A 6 -7.21 -20.79 4.15
N GLU A 7 -6.17 -20.78 4.99
CA GLU A 7 -5.90 -19.73 5.98
C GLU A 7 -5.81 -18.34 5.33
N ARG A 8 -5.14 -18.23 4.18
CA ARG A 8 -5.09 -16.98 3.41
C ARG A 8 -6.48 -16.51 2.98
N ARG A 9 -7.34 -17.42 2.53
CA ARG A 9 -8.70 -17.10 2.10
C ARG A 9 -9.55 -16.65 3.29
N GLU A 10 -9.51 -17.37 4.41
CA GLU A 10 -10.21 -16.98 5.65
C GLU A 10 -9.79 -15.60 6.15
N VAL A 11 -8.49 -15.29 6.12
CA VAL A 11 -7.97 -13.98 6.52
C VAL A 11 -8.45 -12.86 5.58
N LEU A 12 -8.51 -13.13 4.27
CA LEU A 12 -9.01 -12.16 3.28
C LEU A 12 -10.53 -11.98 3.38
N ASP A 13 -11.28 -13.05 3.65
CA ASP A 13 -12.73 -13.01 3.83
C ASP A 13 -13.07 -12.25 5.12
N GLY A 14 -12.35 -12.48 6.22
CA GLY A 14 -12.51 -11.69 7.43
C GLY A 14 -12.19 -10.20 7.25
N LEU A 15 -11.25 -9.84 6.37
CA LEU A 15 -11.02 -8.44 5.99
C LEU A 15 -12.18 -7.89 5.15
N ARG A 16 -12.74 -8.69 4.24
CA ARG A 16 -13.88 -8.31 3.39
C ARG A 16 -15.15 -8.06 4.21
N ASP A 17 -15.41 -8.92 5.17
CA ASP A 17 -16.62 -8.90 6.01
C ASP A 17 -16.48 -7.91 7.19
N GLY A 18 -15.31 -7.31 7.36
CA GLY A 18 -15.03 -6.32 8.40
C GLY A 18 -14.71 -6.92 9.78
N ALA A 19 -14.59 -8.25 9.89
CA ALA A 19 -14.12 -8.93 11.09
C ALA A 19 -12.67 -8.56 11.42
N TYR A 20 -11.84 -8.32 10.38
CA TYR A 20 -10.51 -7.77 10.51
C TYR A 20 -10.46 -6.33 9.98
N PRO A 21 -10.09 -5.34 10.80
CA PRO A 21 -10.02 -3.95 10.34
C PRO A 21 -8.79 -3.66 9.47
N ALA A 22 -7.76 -4.51 9.53
CA ALA A 22 -6.52 -4.36 8.78
C ALA A 22 -5.77 -5.70 8.63
N LEU A 23 -4.93 -5.80 7.60
CA LEU A 23 -4.00 -6.92 7.39
C LEU A 23 -2.58 -6.39 7.20
N ALA A 24 -1.60 -7.09 7.78
CA ALA A 24 -0.18 -6.82 7.58
C ALA A 24 0.47 -7.95 6.77
N ALA A 25 1.26 -7.61 5.75
CA ALA A 25 1.94 -8.57 4.90
C ALA A 25 3.34 -8.07 4.49
N ASN A 26 4.33 -8.97 4.45
CA ASN A 26 5.75 -8.64 4.22
C ASN A 26 6.12 -8.45 2.73
N ARG A 27 5.51 -9.21 1.82
CA ARG A 27 5.67 -9.12 0.36
C ARG A 27 4.31 -8.93 -0.26
N VAL A 28 3.68 -7.79 0.07
CA VAL A 28 2.36 -7.31 -0.41
C VAL A 28 1.61 -8.40 -1.17
N LEU A 29 1.09 -9.38 -0.45
CA LEU A 29 0.15 -10.38 -0.94
C LEU A 29 0.51 -11.04 -2.30
N ASP A 30 1.70 -11.64 -2.51
CA ASP A 30 2.14 -12.53 -3.64
C ASP A 30 1.52 -12.39 -5.05
N GLU A 31 2.25 -12.64 -6.14
CA GLU A 31 1.68 -12.48 -7.50
C GLU A 31 0.48 -13.44 -7.69
N GLY A 32 -0.73 -12.87 -7.85
CA GLY A 32 -1.97 -13.64 -8.05
C GLY A 32 -2.96 -13.70 -6.89
N VAL A 33 -2.78 -12.95 -5.79
CA VAL A 33 -3.81 -12.87 -4.73
C VAL A 33 -4.85 -11.79 -5.03
N ASP A 34 -6.12 -12.16 -5.04
CA ASP A 34 -7.24 -11.21 -5.12
C ASP A 34 -7.49 -10.61 -3.73
N VAL A 35 -7.21 -9.33 -3.59
CA VAL A 35 -7.34 -8.60 -2.33
C VAL A 35 -8.70 -7.92 -2.33
N PRO A 36 -9.48 -8.01 -1.24
CA PRO A 36 -10.76 -7.33 -1.16
C PRO A 36 -10.59 -5.81 -1.32
N GLU A 37 -11.69 -5.11 -1.58
CA GLU A 37 -11.65 -3.66 -1.77
C GLU A 37 -11.14 -2.94 -0.51
N VAL A 38 -9.89 -2.49 -0.57
CA VAL A 38 -9.28 -1.67 0.48
C VAL A 38 -9.15 -0.23 0.02
N LYS A 39 -9.40 0.69 0.94
CA LYS A 39 -9.35 2.14 0.68
C LYS A 39 -8.04 2.76 1.14
N VAL A 40 -7.36 2.11 2.08
CA VAL A 40 -6.12 2.60 2.69
C VAL A 40 -5.06 1.51 2.58
N ALA A 41 -3.89 1.90 2.10
CA ALA A 41 -2.70 1.05 2.13
C ALA A 41 -1.57 1.79 2.85
N VAL A 42 -0.81 1.06 3.67
CA VAL A 42 0.37 1.58 4.37
C VAL A 42 1.58 0.75 3.94
N VAL A 43 2.63 1.42 3.48
CA VAL A 43 3.90 0.80 3.08
C VAL A 43 4.99 1.31 4.01
N ILE A 44 5.74 0.39 4.61
CA ILE A 44 6.82 0.68 5.56
C ILE A 44 8.11 0.05 5.03
N GLY A 45 9.15 0.86 4.86
CA GLY A 45 10.45 0.41 4.37
C GLY A 45 10.47 0.11 2.86
N GLY A 46 11.53 0.53 2.18
CA GLY A 46 11.64 0.46 0.73
C GLY A 46 12.90 -0.23 0.23
N THR A 47 12.79 -1.51 -0.16
CA THR A 47 13.77 -2.19 -1.02
C THR A 47 13.42 -2.02 -2.51
N ALA A 48 14.40 -2.30 -3.39
CA ALA A 48 14.59 -1.84 -4.77
C ALA A 48 13.40 -1.82 -5.77
N SER A 49 12.28 -2.48 -5.49
CA SER A 49 11.14 -2.57 -6.42
C SER A 49 9.87 -1.88 -5.93
N THR A 50 10.01 -0.68 -5.37
CA THR A 50 8.86 0.14 -4.94
C THR A 50 7.86 0.42 -6.07
N ARG A 51 8.32 0.41 -7.34
CA ARG A 51 7.44 0.51 -8.51
C ARG A 51 6.49 -0.68 -8.62
N GLN A 52 6.96 -1.91 -8.40
CA GLN A 52 6.11 -3.10 -8.41
C GLN A 52 5.13 -3.08 -7.23
N ALA A 53 5.58 -2.68 -6.04
CA ALA A 53 4.70 -2.55 -4.87
C ALA A 53 3.58 -1.53 -5.11
N GLN A 54 3.90 -0.37 -5.68
CA GLN A 54 2.92 0.66 -6.03
C GLN A 54 1.95 0.20 -7.14
N GLN A 55 2.46 -0.41 -8.21
CA GLN A 55 1.61 -0.91 -9.30
C GLN A 55 0.66 -2.00 -8.81
N ARG A 56 1.15 -2.88 -7.94
CA ARG A 56 0.34 -3.89 -7.26
C ARG A 56 -0.70 -3.26 -6.35
N LEU A 57 -0.32 -2.29 -5.52
CA LEU A 57 -1.27 -1.55 -4.68
C LEU A 57 -2.29 -0.77 -5.51
N GLY A 58 -1.93 -0.27 -6.68
CA GLY A 58 -2.87 0.39 -7.60
C GLY A 58 -3.93 -0.57 -8.17
N ARG A 59 -3.66 -1.88 -8.23
CA ARG A 59 -4.66 -2.91 -8.58
C ARG A 59 -5.58 -3.26 -7.40
N ILE A 60 -5.04 -3.15 -6.18
CA ILE A 60 -5.73 -3.45 -4.93
C ILE A 60 -6.63 -2.28 -4.49
N LEU A 61 -6.12 -1.06 -4.60
CA LEU A 61 -6.79 0.19 -4.29
C LEU A 61 -7.75 0.56 -5.42
N ARG A 62 -8.92 -0.08 -5.46
CA ARG A 62 -9.98 0.28 -6.40
C ARG A 62 -10.69 1.55 -5.92
N ARG A 63 -10.94 2.48 -6.84
CA ARG A 63 -11.87 3.59 -6.59
C ARG A 63 -13.29 3.01 -6.63
N ALA A 64 -13.84 2.65 -5.47
CA ALA A 64 -15.23 2.25 -5.36
C ALA A 64 -16.12 3.51 -5.30
N GLY A 65 -16.85 3.78 -6.39
CA GLY A 65 -17.70 4.97 -6.51
C GLY A 65 -16.93 6.29 -6.33
N ASN A 66 -17.46 7.20 -5.51
CA ASN A 66 -16.84 8.51 -5.22
C ASN A 66 -15.76 8.46 -4.12
N GLN A 67 -15.42 7.27 -3.61
CA GLN A 67 -14.49 7.15 -2.48
C GLN A 67 -13.04 7.16 -2.95
N ARG A 68 -12.21 7.94 -2.26
CA ARG A 68 -10.79 8.12 -2.59
C ARG A 68 -9.97 7.02 -1.94
N ALA A 69 -9.12 6.36 -2.72
CA ALA A 69 -8.10 5.50 -2.17
C ALA A 69 -6.88 6.31 -1.70
N THR A 70 -6.29 5.94 -0.57
CA THR A 70 -5.15 6.63 0.06
C THR A 70 -4.00 5.66 0.29
N LEU A 71 -2.82 6.03 -0.21
CA LEU A 71 -1.58 5.33 0.05
C LEU A 71 -0.73 6.14 1.03
N TYR A 72 -0.37 5.53 2.14
CA TYR A 72 0.61 6.04 3.08
C TYR A 72 1.94 5.34 2.85
N GLU A 73 2.99 6.13 2.72
CA GLU A 73 4.35 5.64 2.70
C GLU A 73 5.06 6.19 3.93
N ILE A 74 5.57 5.29 4.77
CA ILE A 74 6.39 5.63 5.92
C ILE A 74 7.85 5.56 5.47
N VAL A 75 8.54 6.69 5.57
CA VAL A 75 9.98 6.81 5.31
C VAL A 75 10.68 7.37 6.53
N CYS A 76 11.90 6.89 6.78
CA CYS A 76 12.76 7.49 7.79
C CYS A 76 13.31 8.85 7.30
N SER A 77 13.00 9.91 8.04
CA SER A 77 13.54 11.27 7.81
C SER A 77 15.06 11.28 7.86
N ASP A 78 15.68 12.18 7.08
CA ASP A 78 17.14 12.35 7.03
C ASP A 78 17.92 11.09 6.62
N THR A 79 17.22 10.14 5.98
CA THR A 79 17.85 8.93 5.43
C THR A 79 17.74 8.87 3.91
N ASN A 80 18.48 7.92 3.32
CA ASN A 80 18.35 7.58 1.91
C ASN A 80 16.93 7.15 1.49
N GLU A 81 16.06 6.75 2.42
CA GLU A 81 14.66 6.42 2.12
C GLU A 81 13.86 7.67 1.74
N GLU A 82 14.06 8.78 2.46
CA GLU A 82 13.39 10.04 2.18
C GLU A 82 13.78 10.57 0.79
N ARG A 83 15.08 10.58 0.47
CA ARG A 83 15.58 10.98 -0.85
C ARG A 83 14.93 10.15 -1.96
N ARG A 84 14.89 8.83 -1.80
CA ARG A 84 14.26 7.90 -2.75
C ARG A 84 12.75 8.13 -2.87
N SER A 85 12.04 8.41 -1.78
CA SER A 85 10.61 8.75 -1.83
C SER A 85 10.35 10.07 -2.54
N ARG A 86 11.17 11.10 -2.31
CA ARG A 86 11.07 12.40 -3.00
C ARG A 86 11.29 12.25 -4.52
N GLN A 87 12.32 11.51 -4.93
CA GLN A 87 12.58 11.22 -6.34
C GLN A 87 11.46 10.38 -7.00
N ARG A 88 10.84 9.44 -6.27
CA ARG A 88 9.71 8.68 -6.81
C ARG A 88 8.47 9.53 -7.05
N ARG A 89 8.22 10.53 -6.21
CA ARG A 89 7.08 11.45 -6.36
C ARG A 89 7.13 12.28 -7.64
N SER A 90 8.30 12.49 -8.24
CA SER A 90 8.42 13.16 -9.54
C SER A 90 8.18 12.22 -10.74
N SER A 91 7.93 10.93 -10.51
CA SER A 91 7.66 9.96 -11.58
C SER A 91 6.22 10.07 -12.11
N PRO A 92 5.97 9.79 -13.41
CA PRO A 92 4.63 9.76 -13.99
C PRO A 92 3.62 8.85 -13.27
N ALA A 93 4.10 7.85 -12.51
CA ALA A 93 3.25 6.95 -11.72
C ALA A 93 2.46 7.67 -10.60
N TYR A 94 2.86 8.88 -10.23
CA TYR A 94 2.19 9.70 -9.20
C TYR A 94 1.46 10.91 -9.80
N THR A 95 1.46 11.09 -11.12
CA THR A 95 0.74 12.18 -11.79
C THR A 95 -0.74 12.13 -11.44
N GLY A 96 -1.29 13.24 -10.94
CA GLY A 96 -2.69 13.33 -10.50
C GLY A 96 -2.96 12.86 -9.07
N THR A 97 -1.94 12.40 -8.33
CA THR A 97 -2.09 12.13 -6.89
C THR A 97 -2.01 13.44 -6.10
N ARG A 98 -2.94 13.64 -5.14
CA ARG A 98 -2.86 14.76 -4.19
C ARG A 98 -1.92 14.38 -3.06
N HIS A 99 -0.73 14.98 -3.05
CA HIS A 99 0.21 14.81 -1.96
C HIS A 99 -0.14 15.72 -0.78
N ARG A 100 -0.39 15.12 0.39
CA ARG A 100 -0.37 15.87 1.65
C ARG A 100 1.08 16.03 2.10
N LYS A 101 1.56 17.27 2.29
CA LYS A 101 2.84 17.50 2.95
C LYS A 101 2.72 17.03 4.40
N PRO A 102 3.78 16.42 4.99
CA PRO A 102 3.79 16.18 6.42
C PRO A 102 3.60 17.51 7.14
N GLY A 103 2.67 17.56 8.10
CA GLY A 103 2.49 18.75 8.92
C GLY A 103 3.81 19.09 9.63
N LYS A 104 4.13 20.39 9.73
CA LYS A 104 5.28 20.82 10.55
C LYS A 104 5.07 20.25 11.95
N ARG A 105 5.92 19.33 12.37
CA ARG A 105 6.03 18.95 13.79
C ARG A 105 6.45 20.22 14.53
N ARG A 106 5.61 20.66 15.47
CA ARG A 106 6.00 21.64 16.48
C ARG A 106 6.92 20.97 17.49
#